data_AF-A0A1E4ZVQ3-F1
#
_entry.id   AF-A0A1E4ZVQ3-F1
#
_cell.length_a   1.000
_cell.length_b   1.000
_cell.length_c   1.000
_cell.angle_alpha   90.00
_cell.angle_beta   90.00
_cell.angle_gamma   90.00
#
_symmetry.space_group_name_H-M   'P 1'
#
loop_
_entity.id
_entity.type
_entity.pdbx_description
1 polymer ?
#
loop_
_entity_poly.entity_id
_entity_poly.type
_entity_poly.pdbx_seq_one_letter_code
_entity_poly.pdbx_strand_id
1 'polypeptide(L)'
;MFSDDQFPFAFRNRQTVLKTSYPEPRVFPPAQLFFISLVLFCTVFLSTDTFGSQTQLRGLASVATHNDPAYAPELIILDSGIEESEKLLDALLSSAAQKQFDVLTLEPDSSGTQQITTYLGRSLTRYSALHVFSHGTENQVYLGRTSLGPDNLQAHASTLASWRNSLTADADLLFYACELAANAHGRRFIDRISLLTGADVAASDDLTGVEVRGGDWDLEVHAGSIETTMLTASQWQGILIDSDSDSIDNSVDLDDDNDGITDTNGSRS
;
A
#
# COMPACT_ATOMS: atom_id res chain seq x y z
N MET A 1 15.16 52.71 52.33
CA MET A 1 16.20 51.79 52.84
C MET A 1 16.31 50.70 51.77
N PHE A 2 16.92 51.01 50.61
CA PHE A 2 18.37 50.85 50.29
C PHE A 2 18.82 49.42 50.61
N SER A 3 19.33 48.57 49.70
CA SER A 3 20.05 48.74 48.42
C SER A 3 19.87 47.45 47.60
N ASP A 4 19.69 47.48 46.27
CA ASP A 4 20.69 47.62 45.19
C ASP A 4 21.81 46.55 45.15
N ASP A 5 21.84 45.90 43.98
CA ASP A 5 22.96 45.37 43.20
C ASP A 5 23.85 44.24 43.76
N GLN A 6 24.13 43.25 42.90
CA GLN A 6 25.44 43.11 42.22
C GLN A 6 25.43 41.87 41.29
N PHE A 7 25.40 42.14 39.98
CA PHE A 7 26.04 41.30 38.96
C PHE A 7 27.57 41.32 39.14
N PRO A 8 28.29 40.31 38.64
CA PRO A 8 29.43 40.66 37.79
C PRO A 8 29.63 39.77 36.54
N PHE A 9 29.87 40.48 35.43
CA PHE A 9 30.92 40.28 34.41
C PHE A 9 31.10 38.94 33.66
N ALA A 10 30.52 38.91 32.46
CA ALA A 10 31.15 38.87 31.13
C ALA A 10 32.59 38.30 30.88
N PHE A 11 32.71 37.75 29.66
CA PHE A 11 33.88 37.48 28.79
C PHE A 11 34.63 36.14 28.94
N ARG A 12 34.38 35.21 27.99
CA ARG A 12 35.26 35.04 26.81
C ARG A 12 34.70 34.06 25.79
N ASN A 13 34.49 34.59 24.58
CA ASN A 13 34.45 33.87 23.31
C ASN A 13 35.70 33.00 23.15
N ARG A 14 35.54 31.69 22.94
CA ARG A 14 36.50 30.88 22.19
C ARG A 14 35.74 30.18 21.06
N GLN A 15 35.72 30.83 19.91
CA GLN A 15 35.53 30.14 18.64
C GLN A 15 36.78 29.30 18.40
N THR A 16 36.68 27.99 18.63
CA THR A 16 37.68 27.05 18.13
C THR A 16 37.30 26.69 16.70
N VAL A 17 37.88 27.44 15.76
CA VAL A 17 37.81 27.16 14.32
C VAL A 17 38.60 25.89 14.05
N LEU A 18 37.92 24.75 13.96
CA LEU A 18 38.49 23.53 13.38
C LEU A 18 38.44 23.68 11.85
N LYS A 19 39.58 24.05 11.26
CA LYS A 19 39.83 23.95 9.82
C LYS A 19 39.87 22.47 9.44
N THR A 20 38.74 21.91 9.02
CA THR A 20 38.73 20.68 8.21
C THR A 20 39.00 21.08 6.77
N SER A 21 40.20 20.79 6.28
CA SER A 21 40.56 20.88 4.87
C SER A 21 39.74 19.87 4.06
N TYR A 22 38.75 20.33 3.33
CA TYR A 22 38.07 19.52 2.32
C TYR A 22 38.98 19.41 1.09
N PRO A 23 39.22 18.20 0.55
CA PRO A 23 39.85 18.08 -0.76
C PRO A 23 38.88 18.57 -1.85
N GLU A 24 39.38 19.46 -2.72
CA GLU A 24 38.68 19.98 -3.90
C GLU A 24 38.06 18.86 -4.74
N PRO A 25 36.82 19.02 -5.25
CA PRO A 25 36.21 18.08 -6.17
C PRO A 25 36.97 18.08 -7.50
N ARG A 26 37.43 16.90 -7.94
CA ARG A 26 38.07 16.75 -9.25
C ARG A 26 37.05 17.04 -10.34
N VAL A 27 37.26 18.14 -11.07
CA VAL A 27 36.54 18.46 -12.29
C VAL A 27 36.97 17.45 -13.37
N PHE A 28 36.08 16.51 -13.69
CA PHE A 28 36.25 15.64 -14.84
C PHE A 28 35.88 16.41 -16.12
N PRO A 29 36.71 16.38 -17.18
CA PRO A 29 36.37 16.99 -18.45
C PRO A 29 35.19 16.25 -19.11
N PRO A 30 34.33 16.94 -19.89
CA PRO A 30 33.21 16.30 -20.56
C PRO A 30 33.72 15.30 -21.61
N ALA A 31 33.41 14.03 -21.41
CA ALA A 31 33.65 12.98 -22.39
C ALA A 31 32.79 13.26 -23.63
N GLN A 32 33.46 13.45 -24.76
CA GLN A 32 32.83 13.65 -26.05
C GLN A 32 32.21 12.34 -26.55
N LEU A 33 30.93 12.45 -26.87
CA LEU A 33 30.10 11.65 -27.79
C LEU A 33 30.82 10.61 -28.65
N PHE A 34 30.43 9.34 -28.51
CA PHE A 34 30.31 8.43 -29.64
C PHE A 34 28.95 7.72 -29.58
N PHE A 35 28.06 8.14 -30.48
CA PHE A 35 26.87 7.41 -30.87
C PHE A 35 27.30 6.08 -31.51
N ILE A 36 27.09 4.96 -30.82
CA ILE A 36 27.06 3.64 -31.48
C ILE A 36 25.59 3.31 -31.71
N SER A 37 25.11 3.69 -32.88
CA SER A 37 23.87 3.18 -33.44
C SER A 37 24.14 1.73 -33.87
N LEU A 38 23.90 0.77 -32.96
CA LEU A 38 23.94 -0.65 -33.28
C LEU A 38 22.61 -1.04 -33.93
N VAL A 39 22.44 -0.66 -35.21
CA VAL A 39 21.44 -1.30 -36.06
C VAL A 39 22.02 -2.65 -36.46
N LEU A 40 21.65 -3.69 -35.73
CA LEU A 40 21.93 -5.08 -36.12
C LEU A 40 21.08 -5.40 -37.36
N PHE A 41 21.59 -5.08 -38.54
CA PHE A 41 21.07 -5.56 -39.81
C PHE A 41 21.32 -7.07 -39.87
N CYS A 42 20.38 -7.85 -39.34
CA CYS A 42 20.33 -9.28 -39.58
C CYS A 42 19.75 -9.48 -40.99
N THR A 43 20.63 -9.53 -41.99
CA THR A 43 20.26 -9.96 -43.34
C THR A 43 19.85 -11.42 -43.30
N VAL A 44 18.55 -11.68 -43.21
CA VAL A 44 17.99 -13.00 -43.51
C VAL A 44 18.09 -13.21 -45.02
N PHE A 45 19.01 -14.08 -45.43
CA PHE A 45 19.05 -14.63 -46.78
C PHE A 45 17.74 -15.40 -47.03
N LEU A 46 16.87 -14.91 -47.91
CA LEU A 46 15.80 -15.74 -48.48
C LEU A 46 16.41 -16.58 -49.61
N SER A 47 16.78 -17.82 -49.30
CA SER A 47 16.82 -18.88 -50.32
C SER A 47 15.40 -19.39 -50.48
N THR A 48 14.85 -19.25 -51.69
CA THR A 48 13.62 -19.92 -52.09
C THR A 48 13.93 -21.39 -52.34
N ASP A 49 13.65 -22.25 -51.35
CA ASP A 49 13.38 -23.64 -51.62
C ASP A 49 12.05 -24.04 -50.99
N THR A 50 11.13 -24.35 -51.89
CA THR A 50 9.81 -24.91 -51.65
C THR A 50 10.00 -26.30 -51.06
N PHE A 51 9.43 -26.61 -49.89
CA PHE A 51 8.70 -27.84 -49.56
C PHE A 51 8.43 -27.94 -48.04
N GLY A 52 7.14 -27.88 -47.67
CA GLY A 52 6.51 -28.60 -46.55
C GLY A 52 7.01 -28.40 -45.11
N SER A 53 6.31 -27.57 -44.33
CA SER A 53 5.82 -27.87 -42.96
C SER A 53 5.35 -26.57 -42.29
N GLN A 54 4.04 -26.42 -42.06
CA GLN A 54 3.45 -25.24 -41.41
C GLN A 54 3.47 -25.29 -39.86
N THR A 55 4.26 -26.17 -39.25
CA THR A 55 4.14 -26.43 -37.79
C THR A 55 5.13 -25.65 -36.90
N GLN A 56 5.96 -24.73 -37.44
CA GLN A 56 7.00 -24.05 -36.63
C GLN A 56 6.95 -22.51 -36.59
N LEU A 57 5.84 -21.87 -36.94
CA LEU A 57 5.69 -20.41 -36.84
C LEU A 57 4.68 -19.98 -35.77
N ARG A 58 4.72 -20.62 -34.59
CA ARG A 58 4.00 -20.17 -33.37
C ARG A 58 4.93 -19.78 -32.21
N GLY A 59 6.23 -19.60 -32.47
CA GLY A 59 7.22 -19.45 -31.41
C GLY A 59 7.73 -18.04 -31.11
N LEU A 60 7.41 -17.01 -31.90
CA LEU A 60 8.11 -15.71 -31.81
C LEU A 60 7.19 -14.47 -31.78
N ALA A 61 5.93 -14.64 -31.39
CA ALA A 61 5.01 -13.51 -31.18
C ALA A 61 4.41 -13.57 -29.77
N SER A 62 5.26 -13.62 -28.75
CA SER A 62 4.92 -13.14 -27.42
C SER A 62 6.18 -12.57 -26.78
N VAL A 63 6.61 -11.43 -27.30
CA VAL A 63 7.07 -10.41 -26.36
C VAL A 63 5.78 -9.92 -25.73
N ALA A 64 5.34 -10.60 -24.67
CA ALA A 64 4.23 -10.14 -23.87
C ALA A 64 4.60 -8.73 -23.43
N THR A 65 3.94 -7.74 -24.03
CA THR A 65 3.86 -6.42 -23.41
C THR A 65 3.29 -6.68 -22.02
N HIS A 66 3.96 -6.17 -20.99
CA HIS A 66 3.67 -6.38 -19.56
C HIS A 66 2.34 -5.74 -19.10
N ASN A 67 1.30 -5.84 -19.93
CA ASN A 67 0.03 -5.14 -19.85
C ASN A 67 -1.18 -6.10 -20.00
N ASP A 68 -0.97 -7.41 -19.92
CA ASP A 68 -2.09 -8.35 -19.78
C ASP A 68 -2.53 -8.34 -18.30
N PRO A 69 -3.76 -7.91 -17.97
CA PRO A 69 -4.23 -7.82 -16.58
C PRO A 69 -4.15 -9.16 -15.84
N ALA A 70 -4.23 -10.29 -16.55
CA ALA A 70 -4.07 -11.63 -15.96
C ALA A 70 -2.66 -11.92 -15.41
N TYR A 71 -1.67 -11.11 -15.80
CA TYR A 71 -0.26 -11.23 -15.38
C TYR A 71 0.29 -9.94 -14.76
N ALA A 72 -0.55 -8.92 -14.58
CA ALA A 72 -0.15 -7.73 -13.86
C ALA A 72 0.04 -8.09 -12.38
N PRO A 73 1.01 -7.46 -11.70
CA PRO A 73 1.25 -7.73 -10.28
C PRO A 73 0.14 -7.13 -9.42
N GLU A 74 0.01 -7.69 -8.23
CA GLU A 74 -0.93 -7.24 -7.21
C GLU A 74 -0.16 -6.73 -6.00
N LEU A 75 -0.73 -5.72 -5.34
CA LEU A 75 -0.14 -5.08 -4.17
C LEU A 75 -0.96 -5.41 -2.94
N ILE A 76 -0.32 -5.99 -1.93
CA ILE A 76 -0.86 -6.06 -0.58
C ILE A 76 -0.48 -4.77 0.14
N ILE A 77 -1.49 -4.04 0.61
CA ILE A 77 -1.37 -2.88 1.48
C ILE A 77 -1.85 -3.34 2.85
N LEU A 78 -0.95 -3.38 3.82
CA LEU A 78 -1.23 -3.88 5.16
C LEU A 78 -1.06 -2.76 6.18
N ASP A 79 -2.11 -2.44 6.91
CA ASP A 79 -1.99 -1.55 8.07
C ASP A 79 -1.28 -2.27 9.22
N SER A 80 -0.19 -1.70 9.72
CA SER A 80 0.52 -2.31 10.85
C SER A 80 -0.18 -2.11 12.18
N GLY A 81 -1.23 -1.27 12.24
CA GLY A 81 -2.10 -1.16 13.41
C GLY A 81 -2.93 -2.42 13.69
N ILE A 82 -3.00 -3.36 12.74
CA ILE A 82 -3.67 -4.66 12.95
C ILE A 82 -2.85 -5.52 13.92
N GLU A 83 -3.56 -6.12 14.88
CA GLU A 83 -3.00 -7.09 15.83
C GLU A 83 -2.29 -8.25 15.10
N GLU A 84 -1.04 -8.52 15.50
CA GLU A 84 -0.20 -9.54 14.88
C GLU A 84 -0.09 -9.39 13.35
N SER A 85 -0.05 -8.15 12.83
CA SER A 85 -0.02 -7.84 11.38
C SER A 85 1.04 -8.62 10.59
N GLU A 86 2.23 -8.89 11.17
CA GLU A 86 3.24 -9.75 10.53
C GLU A 86 2.76 -11.19 10.34
N LYS A 87 2.05 -11.77 11.32
CA LYS A 87 1.48 -13.12 11.20
C LYS A 87 0.31 -13.15 10.22
N LEU A 88 -0.49 -12.08 10.17
CA LEU A 88 -1.51 -11.90 9.14
C LEU A 88 -0.87 -11.92 7.75
N LEU A 89 0.20 -11.13 7.54
CA LEU A 89 0.93 -11.12 6.27
C LEU A 89 1.44 -12.50 5.88
N ASP A 90 2.08 -13.21 6.81
CA ASP A 90 2.60 -14.57 6.58
C ASP A 90 1.48 -15.54 6.19
N ALA A 91 0.31 -15.45 6.83
CA ALA A 91 -0.86 -16.27 6.52
C ALA A 91 -1.44 -15.96 5.12
N LEU A 92 -1.50 -14.67 4.73
CA LEU A 92 -1.94 -14.23 3.40
C LEU A 92 -1.00 -14.72 2.29
N LEU A 93 0.31 -14.56 2.48
CA LEU A 93 1.31 -15.01 1.51
C LEU A 93 1.32 -16.55 1.39
N SER A 94 1.07 -17.25 2.50
CA SER A 94 0.98 -18.71 2.51
C SER A 94 -0.27 -19.23 1.80
N SER A 95 -1.42 -18.56 1.93
CA SER A 95 -2.66 -18.97 1.27
C SER A 95 -2.61 -18.80 -0.25
N ALA A 96 -1.80 -17.86 -0.73
CA ALA A 96 -1.59 -17.56 -2.15
C ALA A 96 -0.17 -17.87 -2.64
N ALA A 97 0.48 -18.93 -2.11
CA ALA A 97 1.90 -19.25 -2.34
C ALA A 97 2.35 -19.42 -3.81
N GLN A 98 1.42 -19.55 -4.76
CA GLN A 98 1.75 -19.62 -6.20
C GLN A 98 1.80 -18.24 -6.87
N LYS A 99 1.43 -17.17 -6.16
CA LYS A 99 1.38 -15.80 -6.65
C LYS A 99 2.42 -14.96 -5.91
N GLN A 100 2.99 -13.98 -6.62
CA GLN A 100 3.88 -12.98 -6.02
C GLN A 100 3.10 -11.69 -5.84
N PHE A 101 3.26 -11.10 -4.66
CA PHE A 101 2.68 -9.81 -4.32
C PHE A 101 3.81 -8.84 -4.03
N ASP A 102 3.65 -7.61 -4.51
CA ASP A 102 4.34 -6.50 -3.87
C ASP A 102 3.65 -6.21 -2.54
N VAL A 103 4.41 -5.73 -1.55
CA VAL A 103 3.88 -5.44 -0.21
C VAL A 103 4.23 -4.02 0.20
N LEU A 104 3.23 -3.30 0.70
CA LEU A 104 3.34 -2.01 1.37
C LEU A 104 2.74 -2.14 2.77
N THR A 105 3.57 -2.06 3.80
CA THR A 105 3.10 -1.88 5.18
C THR A 105 2.91 -0.40 5.46
N LEU A 106 1.74 -0.01 5.97
CA LEU A 106 1.44 1.36 6.37
C LEU A 106 1.90 1.60 7.80
N GLU A 107 2.59 2.71 8.01
CA GLU A 107 2.93 3.19 9.36
C GLU A 107 1.69 3.79 10.03
N PRO A 108 1.40 3.47 11.31
CA PRO A 108 0.13 3.79 11.96
C PRO A 108 -0.01 5.29 12.24
N ASP A 109 1.08 5.99 12.58
CA ASP A 109 1.05 7.43 12.89
C ASP A 109 1.02 8.35 11.66
N SER A 110 1.15 7.78 10.47
CA SER A 110 1.26 8.51 9.20
C SER A 110 -0.01 8.42 8.37
N SER A 111 -0.24 9.40 7.49
CA SER A 111 -1.42 9.35 6.61
C SER A 111 -1.30 8.21 5.61
N GLY A 112 -2.04 7.11 5.80
CA GLY A 112 -2.05 5.96 4.91
C GLY A 112 -2.39 6.31 3.47
N THR A 113 -3.37 7.20 3.23
CA THR A 113 -3.68 7.64 1.85
C THR A 113 -2.50 8.32 1.17
N GLN A 114 -1.67 9.07 1.92
CA GLN A 114 -0.45 9.68 1.38
C GLN A 114 0.69 8.67 1.21
N GLN A 115 0.81 7.69 2.11
CA GLN A 115 1.76 6.59 1.99
C GLN A 115 1.50 5.76 0.72
N ILE A 116 0.24 5.34 0.52
CA ILE A 116 -0.20 4.60 -0.69
C ILE A 116 0.07 5.44 -1.94
N THR A 117 -0.32 6.72 -1.94
CA THR A 117 -0.06 7.62 -3.08
C THR A 117 1.42 7.75 -3.40
N THR A 118 2.26 7.87 -2.37
CA THR A 118 3.72 8.00 -2.53
C THR A 118 4.31 6.71 -3.09
N TYR A 119 3.86 5.55 -2.61
CA TYR A 119 4.30 4.25 -3.09
C TYR A 119 3.90 4.05 -4.56
N LEU A 120 2.61 4.22 -4.87
CA LEU A 120 2.07 4.08 -6.22
C LEU A 120 2.72 5.06 -7.21
N GLY A 121 2.93 6.31 -6.81
CA GLY A 121 3.54 7.34 -7.66
C GLY A 121 5.03 7.13 -7.95
N ARG A 122 5.72 6.30 -7.17
CA ARG A 122 7.12 5.90 -7.39
C ARG A 122 7.25 4.59 -8.14
N SER A 123 6.19 3.78 -8.15
CA SER A 123 6.16 2.52 -8.87
C SER A 123 6.18 2.78 -10.39
N LEU A 124 7.00 2.02 -11.11
CA LEU A 124 7.00 1.99 -12.57
C LEU A 124 6.02 0.94 -13.12
N THR A 125 5.37 0.21 -12.20
CA THR A 125 4.48 -0.90 -12.45
C THR A 125 3.03 -0.44 -12.34
N ARG A 126 2.14 -1.04 -13.13
CA ARG A 126 0.70 -0.90 -12.96
C ARG A 126 0.14 -2.16 -12.31
N TYR A 127 -0.65 -2.00 -11.26
CA TYR A 127 -1.23 -3.11 -10.53
C TYR A 127 -2.60 -3.50 -11.08
N SER A 128 -2.87 -4.81 -11.16
CA SER A 128 -4.23 -5.34 -11.41
C SER A 128 -5.09 -5.36 -10.17
N ALA A 129 -4.50 -5.47 -8.98
CA ALA A 129 -5.26 -5.40 -7.74
C ALA A 129 -4.48 -4.70 -6.64
N LEU A 130 -5.18 -3.93 -5.82
CA LEU A 130 -4.69 -3.54 -4.49
C LEU A 130 -5.56 -4.23 -3.43
N HIS A 131 -4.95 -5.04 -2.60
CA HIS A 131 -5.57 -5.66 -1.43
C HIS A 131 -5.25 -4.83 -0.19
N VAL A 132 -6.25 -4.15 0.37
CA VAL A 132 -6.09 -3.25 1.50
C VAL A 132 -6.62 -3.95 2.75
N PHE A 133 -5.71 -4.33 3.65
CA PHE A 133 -6.03 -4.91 4.95
C PHE A 133 -5.86 -3.83 6.01
N SER A 134 -6.97 -3.51 6.67
CA SER A 134 -6.96 -2.52 7.74
C SER A 134 -8.14 -2.74 8.68
N HIS A 135 -8.13 -2.00 9.78
CA HIS A 135 -9.33 -1.81 10.55
C HIS A 135 -10.41 -1.06 9.76
N GLY A 136 -11.67 -1.26 10.17
CA GLY A 136 -12.84 -0.58 9.61
C GLY A 136 -14.03 -0.59 10.56
N THR A 137 -14.97 0.31 10.29
CA THR A 137 -16.30 0.36 10.88
C THR A 137 -17.33 0.70 9.81
N GLU A 138 -18.61 0.76 10.18
CA GLU A 138 -19.65 1.25 9.29
C GLU A 138 -19.27 2.57 8.58
N ASN A 139 -19.11 2.49 7.27
CA ASN A 139 -18.79 3.61 6.37
C ASN A 139 -17.38 4.22 6.53
N GLN A 140 -16.48 3.63 7.30
CA GLN A 140 -15.14 4.18 7.53
C GLN A 140 -14.06 3.11 7.44
N VAL A 141 -12.96 3.44 6.78
CA VAL A 141 -11.75 2.62 6.72
C VAL A 141 -10.60 3.39 7.33
N TYR A 142 -9.79 2.72 8.16
CA TYR A 142 -8.62 3.32 8.80
C TYR A 142 -7.37 2.94 7.99
N LEU A 143 -6.55 3.92 7.63
CA LEU A 143 -5.33 3.72 6.85
C LEU A 143 -4.20 4.53 7.50
N GLY A 144 -3.41 3.86 8.33
CA GLY A 144 -2.63 4.48 9.39
C GLY A 144 -3.50 5.51 10.12
N ARG A 145 -3.01 6.75 10.25
CA ARG A 145 -3.74 7.83 10.94
C ARG A 145 -4.89 8.44 10.14
N THR A 146 -5.20 7.89 8.96
CA THR A 146 -6.28 8.40 8.11
C THR A 146 -7.54 7.58 8.35
N SER A 147 -8.53 8.14 9.04
CA SER A 147 -9.92 7.66 8.93
C SER A 147 -10.50 8.23 7.63
N LEU A 148 -10.86 7.37 6.67
CA LEU A 148 -11.43 7.74 5.39
C LEU A 148 -12.89 7.27 5.33
N GLY A 149 -13.81 8.19 5.04
CA GLY A 149 -15.25 7.90 4.95
C GLY A 149 -16.01 8.95 4.14
N PRO A 150 -17.35 8.85 4.06
CA PRO A 150 -18.19 9.77 3.29
C PRO A 150 -17.93 11.26 3.56
N ASP A 151 -17.70 11.61 4.83
CA ASP A 151 -17.62 13.01 5.28
C ASP A 151 -16.35 13.74 4.86
N ASN A 152 -15.26 12.99 4.62
CA ASN A 152 -13.97 13.57 4.23
C ASN A 152 -13.47 13.10 2.86
N LEU A 153 -14.17 12.20 2.18
CA LEU A 153 -13.78 11.67 0.87
C LEU A 153 -13.47 12.77 -0.16
N GLN A 154 -14.23 13.86 -0.15
CA GLN A 154 -14.01 14.98 -1.08
C GLN A 154 -12.64 15.66 -0.87
N ALA A 155 -12.13 15.69 0.36
CA ALA A 155 -10.80 16.23 0.67
C ALA A 155 -9.68 15.31 0.16
N HIS A 156 -9.94 14.00 0.07
CA HIS A 156 -9.00 13.00 -0.46
C HIS A 156 -9.17 12.71 -1.95
N ALA A 157 -10.14 13.34 -2.63
CA ALA A 157 -10.52 13.00 -4.00
C ALA A 157 -9.36 13.10 -5.00
N SER A 158 -8.52 14.14 -4.94
CA SER A 158 -7.37 14.26 -5.84
C SER A 158 -6.30 13.21 -5.55
N THR A 159 -6.10 12.88 -4.27
CA THR A 159 -5.18 11.84 -3.81
C THR A 159 -5.61 10.48 -4.35
N LEU A 160 -6.87 10.09 -4.14
CA LEU A 160 -7.43 8.83 -4.63
C LEU A 160 -7.45 8.77 -6.16
N ALA A 161 -7.83 9.87 -6.83
CA ALA A 161 -7.83 9.90 -8.29
C ALA A 161 -6.44 9.72 -8.90
N SER A 162 -5.38 10.11 -8.17
CA SER A 162 -4.01 9.92 -8.64
C SER A 162 -3.60 8.44 -8.70
N TRP A 163 -4.25 7.57 -7.91
CA TRP A 163 -3.94 6.13 -7.88
C TRP A 163 -4.17 5.47 -9.23
N ARG A 164 -5.15 5.93 -10.00
CA ARG A 164 -5.44 5.49 -11.38
C ARG A 164 -4.19 5.39 -12.27
N ASN A 165 -3.21 6.26 -12.06
CA ASN A 165 -2.00 6.29 -12.88
C ASN A 165 -1.13 5.04 -12.71
N SER A 166 -1.29 4.32 -11.60
CA SER A 166 -0.55 3.12 -11.24
C SER A 166 -1.43 1.87 -11.23
N LEU A 167 -2.64 1.97 -11.77
CA LEU A 167 -3.59 0.86 -11.92
C LEU A 167 -3.71 0.46 -13.38
N THR A 168 -4.03 -0.82 -13.63
CA THR A 168 -4.47 -1.27 -14.95
C THR A 168 -5.91 -0.78 -15.25
N ALA A 169 -6.42 -1.04 -16.44
CA ALA A 169 -7.75 -0.58 -16.84
C ALA A 169 -8.89 -1.33 -16.13
N ASP A 170 -8.66 -2.61 -15.84
CA ASP A 170 -9.59 -3.53 -15.18
C ASP A 170 -9.07 -3.84 -13.77
N ALA A 171 -8.57 -2.82 -13.06
CA ALA A 171 -7.96 -3.02 -11.76
C ALA A 171 -9.02 -3.12 -10.67
N ASP A 172 -8.77 -3.99 -9.69
CA ASP A 172 -9.63 -4.17 -8.52
C ASP A 172 -9.02 -3.52 -7.26
N LEU A 173 -9.89 -2.99 -6.41
CA LEU A 173 -9.54 -2.44 -5.11
C LEU A 173 -10.34 -3.18 -4.04
N LEU A 174 -9.66 -4.06 -3.30
CA LEU A 174 -10.28 -4.96 -2.34
C LEU A 174 -10.01 -4.45 -0.93
N PHE A 175 -11.03 -3.90 -0.26
CA PHE A 175 -10.93 -3.45 1.13
C PHE A 175 -11.39 -4.53 2.10
N TYR A 176 -10.42 -5.18 2.74
CA TYR A 176 -10.62 -6.06 3.89
C TYR A 176 -10.64 -5.18 5.14
N ALA A 177 -11.84 -4.69 5.48
CA ALA A 177 -12.09 -3.80 6.60
C ALA A 177 -13.54 -4.01 7.08
N CYS A 178 -13.71 -4.24 8.39
CA CYS A 178 -15.02 -4.61 8.95
C CYS A 178 -16.11 -3.58 8.63
N GLU A 179 -17.27 -4.07 8.23
CA GLU A 179 -18.54 -3.34 8.08
C GLU A 179 -18.49 -2.12 7.14
N LEU A 180 -17.43 -1.96 6.34
CA LEU A 180 -17.22 -0.77 5.52
C LEU A 180 -18.41 -0.46 4.60
N ALA A 181 -19.03 -1.52 4.05
CA ALA A 181 -20.17 -1.45 3.15
C ALA A 181 -21.49 -1.99 3.74
N ALA A 182 -21.58 -2.10 5.07
CA ALA A 182 -22.74 -2.62 5.82
C ALA A 182 -24.08 -1.95 5.48
N ASN A 183 -24.05 -0.65 5.17
CA ASN A 183 -25.25 0.13 4.93
C ASN A 183 -25.17 0.99 3.64
N ALA A 184 -26.26 1.69 3.30
CA ALA A 184 -26.35 2.47 2.07
C ALA A 184 -25.36 3.64 1.96
N HIS A 185 -24.82 4.16 3.08
CA HIS A 185 -23.77 5.17 3.07
C HIS A 185 -22.42 4.55 2.69
N GLY A 186 -22.07 3.41 3.27
CA GLY A 186 -20.87 2.64 2.94
C GLY A 186 -20.84 2.18 1.48
N ARG A 187 -21.97 1.71 0.95
CA ARG A 187 -22.10 1.38 -0.48
C ARG A 187 -21.84 2.57 -1.40
N ARG A 188 -22.42 3.73 -1.09
CA ARG A 188 -22.15 4.98 -1.84
C ARG A 188 -20.70 5.44 -1.70
N PHE A 189 -20.07 5.16 -0.55
CA PHE A 189 -18.68 5.48 -0.31
C PHE A 189 -17.77 4.66 -1.25
N ILE A 190 -17.96 3.34 -1.34
CA ILE A 190 -17.16 2.50 -2.26
C ILE A 190 -17.46 2.81 -3.73
N ASP A 191 -18.71 3.12 -4.11
CA ASP A 191 -19.06 3.60 -5.45
C ASP A 191 -18.26 4.84 -5.82
N ARG A 192 -18.10 5.75 -4.86
CA ARG A 192 -17.38 7.01 -5.08
C ARG A 192 -15.88 6.80 -5.15
N ILE A 193 -15.33 5.85 -4.39
CA ILE A 193 -13.93 5.41 -4.56
C ILE A 193 -13.74 4.86 -5.97
N SER A 194 -14.59 3.95 -6.43
CA SER A 194 -14.53 3.38 -7.78
C SER A 194 -14.51 4.47 -8.86
N LEU A 195 -15.40 5.47 -8.77
CA LEU A 195 -15.42 6.59 -9.71
C LEU A 195 -14.11 7.43 -9.70
N LEU A 196 -13.53 7.63 -8.52
CA LEU A 196 -12.30 8.43 -8.35
C LEU A 196 -11.08 7.67 -8.89
N THR A 197 -10.89 6.42 -8.47
CA THR A 197 -9.74 5.58 -8.86
C THR A 197 -9.89 5.03 -10.27
N GLY A 198 -11.12 4.84 -10.74
CA GLY A 198 -11.42 4.13 -11.99
C GLY A 198 -11.19 2.62 -11.90
N ALA A 199 -11.06 2.09 -10.68
CA ALA A 199 -10.99 0.68 -10.38
C ALA A 199 -12.36 0.16 -9.97
N ASP A 200 -12.58 -1.13 -10.14
CA ASP A 200 -13.70 -1.81 -9.52
C ASP A 200 -13.35 -2.03 -8.03
N VAL A 201 -14.35 -1.93 -7.15
CA VAL A 201 -14.12 -1.90 -5.68
C VAL A 201 -14.93 -2.98 -5.01
N ALA A 202 -14.30 -3.77 -4.14
CA ALA A 202 -14.95 -4.73 -3.26
C ALA A 202 -14.71 -4.36 -1.79
N ALA A 203 -15.72 -4.55 -0.94
CA ALA A 203 -15.61 -4.35 0.50
C ALA A 203 -16.56 -5.29 1.26
N SER A 204 -16.23 -5.59 2.50
CA SER A 204 -17.06 -6.40 3.40
C SER A 204 -18.26 -5.60 3.93
N ASP A 205 -19.40 -6.26 4.12
CA ASP A 205 -20.57 -5.72 4.82
C ASP A 205 -20.74 -6.21 6.26
N ASP A 206 -19.82 -7.03 6.76
CA ASP A 206 -19.79 -7.60 8.11
C ASP A 206 -18.36 -7.68 8.70
N LEU A 207 -18.12 -8.60 9.64
CA LEU A 207 -16.80 -8.76 10.27
C LEU A 207 -15.85 -9.48 9.32
N THR A 208 -14.69 -8.88 9.05
CA THR A 208 -13.64 -9.54 8.25
C THR A 208 -12.65 -10.28 9.16
N GLY A 209 -12.44 -11.58 8.96
CA GLY A 209 -11.46 -12.38 9.69
C GLY A 209 -11.80 -13.86 9.78
N VAL A 210 -11.47 -14.50 10.92
CA VAL A 210 -11.78 -15.93 11.11
C VAL A 210 -13.20 -16.22 11.55
N GLU A 211 -13.77 -17.29 10.98
CA GLU A 211 -15.13 -17.78 11.26
C GLU A 211 -15.37 -18.06 12.74
N VAL A 212 -14.36 -18.56 13.46
CA VAL A 212 -14.48 -18.86 14.90
C VAL A 212 -14.73 -17.60 15.75
N ARG A 213 -14.37 -16.42 15.23
CA ARG A 213 -14.66 -15.10 15.83
C ARG A 213 -15.84 -14.38 15.16
N GLY A 214 -16.56 -15.06 14.27
CA GLY A 214 -17.78 -14.56 13.64
C GLY A 214 -17.57 -13.69 12.41
N GLY A 215 -16.37 -13.67 11.83
CA GLY A 215 -16.09 -13.00 10.57
C GLY A 215 -15.71 -13.96 9.44
N ASP A 216 -15.61 -13.46 8.23
CA ASP A 216 -15.08 -14.20 7.08
C ASP A 216 -14.15 -13.33 6.23
N TRP A 217 -13.66 -13.84 5.11
CA TRP A 217 -12.76 -13.09 4.21
C TRP A 217 -13.47 -12.71 2.91
N ASP A 218 -14.79 -12.84 2.88
CA ASP A 218 -15.59 -12.49 1.73
C ASP A 218 -15.73 -10.95 1.68
N LEU A 219 -15.93 -10.45 0.46
CA LEU A 219 -16.24 -9.04 0.22
C LEU A 219 -17.53 -9.04 -0.56
N GLU A 220 -18.66 -8.81 0.12
CA GLU A 220 -20.01 -9.06 -0.41
C GLU A 220 -20.47 -7.93 -1.33
N VAL A 221 -19.93 -6.73 -1.12
CA VAL A 221 -20.39 -5.51 -1.78
C VAL A 221 -19.38 -5.05 -2.80
N HIS A 222 -19.83 -4.98 -4.06
CA HIS A 222 -19.01 -4.55 -5.19
C HIS A 222 -19.56 -3.30 -5.86
N ALA A 223 -18.64 -2.45 -6.30
CA ALA A 223 -18.86 -1.38 -7.26
C ALA A 223 -18.02 -1.71 -8.51
N GLY A 224 -18.63 -2.36 -9.50
CA GLY A 224 -17.92 -2.89 -10.67
C GLY A 224 -18.00 -4.40 -10.79
N SER A 225 -17.11 -5.00 -11.59
CA SER A 225 -16.89 -6.46 -11.65
C SER A 225 -15.58 -6.78 -10.94
N ILE A 226 -15.53 -7.90 -10.21
CA ILE A 226 -14.32 -8.28 -9.47
C ILE A 226 -13.81 -9.59 -10.06
N GLU A 227 -12.65 -9.54 -10.71
CA GLU A 227 -11.99 -10.72 -11.27
C GLU A 227 -10.84 -11.22 -10.37
N THR A 228 -10.37 -10.36 -9.47
CA THR A 228 -9.30 -10.69 -8.53
C THR A 228 -9.75 -11.74 -7.53
N THR A 229 -8.89 -12.74 -7.32
CA THR A 229 -9.12 -13.76 -6.28
C THR A 229 -8.94 -13.14 -4.91
N MET A 230 -9.96 -13.25 -4.06
CA MET A 230 -9.90 -12.80 -2.67
C MET A 230 -8.83 -13.60 -1.90
N LEU A 231 -8.16 -12.92 -0.98
CA LEU A 231 -7.15 -13.49 -0.12
C LEU A 231 -7.78 -13.87 1.22
N THR A 232 -7.32 -14.98 1.78
CA THR A 232 -7.78 -15.45 3.08
C THR A 232 -6.57 -15.69 3.98
N ALA A 233 -6.74 -15.50 5.28
CA ALA A 233 -5.70 -15.75 6.27
C ALA A 233 -6.17 -16.77 7.32
N SER A 234 -6.54 -17.97 6.87
CA SER A 234 -7.06 -19.04 7.75
C SER A 234 -6.13 -19.46 8.90
N GLN A 235 -4.84 -19.17 8.81
CA GLN A 235 -3.85 -19.46 9.86
C GLN A 235 -3.75 -18.34 10.92
N TRP A 236 -4.14 -17.11 10.58
CA TRP A 236 -4.25 -16.01 11.53
C TRP A 236 -5.58 -16.13 12.28
N GLN A 237 -5.61 -15.88 13.58
CA GLN A 237 -6.79 -16.17 14.43
C GLN A 237 -7.58 -14.92 14.84
N GLY A 238 -7.30 -13.77 14.20
CA GLY A 238 -7.92 -12.48 14.52
C GLY A 238 -9.11 -12.13 13.63
N ILE A 239 -9.71 -10.97 13.93
CA ILE A 239 -10.68 -10.25 13.11
C ILE A 239 -10.20 -8.81 12.96
N LEU A 240 -10.54 -8.14 11.87
CA LEU A 240 -10.08 -6.79 11.55
C LEU A 240 -10.89 -5.68 12.26
N ILE A 241 -11.64 -6.02 13.31
CA ILE A 241 -12.39 -5.01 14.08
C ILE A 241 -11.43 -4.16 14.90
N ASP A 242 -11.70 -2.85 14.94
CA ASP A 242 -11.06 -1.88 15.84
C ASP A 242 -11.96 -1.71 17.06
N SER A 243 -11.76 -2.53 18.10
CA SER A 243 -12.73 -2.65 19.21
C SER A 243 -12.63 -1.54 20.26
N ASP A 244 -11.56 -0.74 20.27
CA ASP A 244 -11.38 0.42 21.15
C ASP A 244 -11.44 1.76 20.37
N SER A 245 -11.40 1.71 19.03
CA SER A 245 -11.70 2.82 18.11
C SER A 245 -10.68 3.97 18.15
N ASP A 246 -9.46 3.69 18.61
CA ASP A 246 -8.42 4.69 18.79
C ASP A 246 -7.33 4.67 17.69
N SER A 247 -7.30 3.60 16.88
CA SER A 247 -6.35 3.39 15.78
C SER A 247 -4.87 3.38 16.20
N ILE A 248 -4.55 2.99 17.43
CA ILE A 248 -3.20 2.86 17.99
C ILE A 248 -2.78 1.37 18.05
N ASP A 249 -1.48 1.12 17.90
CA ASP A 249 -0.87 -0.20 18.08
C ASP A 249 -0.96 -0.67 19.55
N ASN A 250 -1.47 -1.89 19.78
CA ASN A 250 -1.58 -2.56 21.09
C ASN A 250 -0.28 -2.58 21.91
N SER A 251 0.90 -2.42 21.28
CA SER A 251 2.17 -2.31 22.01
C SER A 251 2.32 -1.00 22.81
N VAL A 252 1.49 -0.01 22.49
CA VAL A 252 1.45 1.34 23.06
C VAL A 252 0.10 1.64 23.73
N ASP A 253 -0.89 0.77 23.49
CA ASP A 253 -2.21 0.80 24.10
C ASP A 253 -2.14 0.41 25.59
N LEU A 254 -2.95 1.08 26.39
CA LEU A 254 -3.16 0.77 27.79
C LEU A 254 -4.28 -0.27 27.98
N ASP A 255 -5.04 -0.71 26.98
CA ASP A 255 -5.89 -1.92 27.07
C ASP A 255 -5.49 -3.01 26.07
N ASP A 256 -4.31 -3.59 26.29
CA ASP A 256 -3.67 -4.48 25.31
C ASP A 256 -4.47 -5.77 24.96
N ASP A 257 -5.49 -6.12 25.75
CA ASP A 257 -6.41 -7.24 25.54
C ASP A 257 -7.85 -6.85 25.11
N ASN A 258 -8.13 -5.55 24.97
CA ASN A 258 -9.38 -4.97 24.45
C ASN A 258 -10.65 -5.49 25.15
N ASP A 259 -10.63 -5.59 26.48
CA ASP A 259 -11.78 -6.00 27.31
C ASP A 259 -12.69 -4.83 27.75
N GLY A 260 -12.33 -3.59 27.36
CA GLY A 260 -13.01 -2.35 27.73
C GLY A 260 -12.54 -1.74 29.06
N ILE A 261 -11.42 -2.21 29.62
CA ILE A 261 -10.77 -1.67 30.82
C ILE A 261 -9.33 -1.28 30.49
N THR A 262 -8.98 -0.01 30.72
CA THR A 262 -7.59 0.42 30.66
C THR A 262 -6.75 -0.20 31.78
N ASP A 263 -5.67 -0.90 31.42
CA ASP A 263 -4.58 -1.38 32.27
C ASP A 263 -3.84 -0.22 32.91
N THR A 264 -4.45 0.28 33.96
CA THR A 264 -3.81 1.23 34.86
C THR A 264 -2.77 0.50 35.71
N ASN A 265 -1.52 0.49 35.23
CA ASN A 265 -0.25 0.14 35.91
C ASN A 265 0.42 -1.19 35.56
N GLY A 266 0.67 -1.46 34.27
CA GLY A 266 1.72 -2.40 33.85
C GLY A 266 1.48 -3.88 34.21
N SER A 267 0.24 -4.24 34.55
CA SER A 267 -0.25 -5.59 34.36
C SER A 267 -0.56 -5.74 32.88
N ARG A 268 0.33 -6.42 32.15
CA ARG A 268 -0.01 -6.99 30.84
C ARG A 268 -0.81 -8.26 31.12
N SER A 269 -2.06 -8.32 30.67
CA SER A 269 -2.91 -9.52 30.77
C SER A 269 -2.55 -10.55 29.72
#